data_AF-A0A8T9Q9U5-F1
#
_entry.id   AF-A0A8T9Q9U5-F1
#
_cell.length_a   1.000
_cell.length_b   1.000
_cell.length_c   1.000
_cell.angle_alpha   90.00
_cell.angle_beta   90.00
_cell.angle_gamma   90.00
#
_symmetry.space_group_name_H-M   'P 1'
#
loop_
_entity.id
_entity.type
_entity.pdbx_description
1 polymer ?
#
loop_
_entity_poly.entity_id
_entity_poly.type
_entity_poly.pdbx_seq_one_letter_code
_entity_poly.pdbx_strand_id
1 'polypeptide(L)'
;MLLILLIPVLFLVRWLLVHRRRPRLGVAFVAGQLRRDYSASLRFLPDIVLGLSLAFGIVALARPQRTDERVVQTGQGIDILLLVDVSSSMELQDLRPNRLEAAKRVAREFVDGRSGDRIGLVVFAGDAYSMAPLTTDYELLRENLQSLQLGMIANDGTAIGTALGVATNRLRDSRSRTKVCILISDGENTAGNLDPLTAAQLAHAFGVKIYTIGLGKDGYVPYGQDETGRPATWKPASTKQPCGNWPRPLKASFSAPPTITPCATCSAASTSTKSRKSSRPATATPKTITGFICSGA
;
A
#
# COMPACT_ATOMS: atom_id res chain seq x y z
N MET A 1 21.01 -26.73 6.10
CA MET A 1 20.81 -28.03 5.42
C MET A 1 22.02 -28.97 5.55
N LEU A 2 23.27 -28.51 5.46
CA LEU A 2 24.47 -29.38 5.60
C LEU A 2 24.62 -30.08 6.96
N LEU A 3 24.08 -29.52 8.05
CA LEU A 3 24.20 -30.09 9.40
C LEU A 3 23.43 -31.41 9.60
N ILE A 4 22.41 -31.68 8.79
CA ILE A 4 21.58 -32.90 8.89
C ILE A 4 22.42 -34.13 8.51
N LEU A 5 23.40 -33.97 7.62
CA LEU A 5 24.30 -35.05 7.18
C LEU A 5 25.28 -35.46 8.29
N LEU A 6 25.46 -34.64 9.33
CA LEU A 6 26.29 -34.95 10.49
C LEU A 6 25.63 -36.00 11.42
N ILE A 7 24.29 -36.10 11.42
CA ILE A 7 23.52 -37.04 12.26
C ILE A 7 23.88 -38.51 12.00
N PRO A 8 23.81 -39.02 10.75
CA PRO A 8 24.19 -40.40 10.48
C PRO A 8 25.67 -40.66 10.73
N VAL A 9 26.55 -39.67 10.51
CA VAL A 9 27.99 -39.80 10.76
C VAL A 9 28.27 -39.95 12.26
N LEU A 10 27.64 -39.14 13.11
CA LEU A 10 27.85 -39.17 14.56
C LEU A 10 27.27 -40.45 15.18
N PHE A 11 26.13 -40.92 14.66
CA PHE A 11 25.54 -42.21 15.03
C PHE A 11 26.41 -43.40 14.59
N LEU A 12 26.97 -43.35 13.37
CA LEU A 12 27.87 -44.37 12.84
C LEU A 12 29.19 -44.42 13.61
N VAL A 13 29.79 -43.27 13.94
CA VAL A 13 31.02 -43.17 14.74
C VAL A 13 30.78 -43.69 16.15
N ARG A 14 29.66 -43.33 16.79
CA ARG A 14 29.29 -43.88 18.10
C ARG A 14 29.07 -45.38 18.02
N TRP A 15 28.35 -45.88 17.01
CA TRP A 15 28.14 -47.32 16.81
C TRP A 15 29.48 -48.05 16.66
N LEU A 16 30.40 -47.53 15.84
CA LEU A 16 31.72 -48.14 15.62
C LEU A 16 32.59 -48.14 16.90
N LEU A 17 32.58 -47.05 17.66
CA LEU A 17 33.32 -46.91 18.92
C LEU A 17 32.74 -47.80 20.03
N VAL A 18 31.41 -47.84 20.16
CA VAL A 18 30.73 -48.66 21.17
C VAL A 18 30.83 -50.14 20.83
N HIS A 19 30.73 -50.53 19.55
CA HIS A 19 30.86 -51.93 19.13
C HIS A 19 32.28 -52.47 19.34
N ARG A 20 33.30 -51.63 19.20
CA ARG A 20 34.70 -51.98 19.53
C ARG A 20 34.99 -52.03 21.03
N ARG A 21 34.23 -51.29 21.85
CA ARG A 21 34.49 -51.13 23.30
C ARG A 21 33.55 -51.95 24.18
N ARG A 22 32.74 -52.86 23.65
CA ARG A 22 31.97 -53.80 24.50
C ARG A 22 32.89 -54.94 24.96
N PRO A 23 33.36 -54.97 26.22
CA PRO A 23 34.02 -56.17 26.74
C PRO A 23 33.01 -57.31 26.67
N ARG A 24 33.33 -58.34 25.88
CA ARG A 24 32.56 -59.58 25.84
C ARG A 24 32.91 -60.35 27.11
N LEU A 25 32.13 -60.17 28.17
CA LEU A 25 32.17 -61.07 29.30
C LEU A 25 31.50 -62.37 28.87
N GLY A 26 32.31 -63.41 28.65
CA GLY A 26 31.83 -64.76 28.41
C GLY A 26 31.24 -65.31 29.70
N VAL A 27 29.93 -65.19 29.85
CA VAL A 27 29.18 -65.84 30.92
C VAL A 27 28.63 -67.16 30.38
N ALA A 28 29.09 -68.26 30.96
CA ALA A 28 28.57 -69.60 30.68
C ALA A 28 27.19 -69.73 31.34
N PHE A 29 26.13 -69.58 30.54
CA PHE A 29 24.77 -69.86 31.01
C PHE A 29 24.42 -71.33 30.74
N VAL A 30 23.88 -72.00 31.76
CA VAL A 30 23.27 -73.33 31.61
C VAL A 30 21.96 -73.17 30.83
N ALA A 31 21.81 -73.93 29.75
CA ALA A 31 20.63 -73.88 28.90
C ALA A 31 19.37 -74.27 29.70
N GLY A 32 18.43 -73.33 29.87
CA GLY A 32 17.11 -73.62 30.46
C GLY A 32 16.44 -72.52 31.28
N GLN A 33 17.14 -71.45 31.67
CA GLN A 33 16.58 -70.38 32.54
C GLN A 33 16.55 -68.98 31.88
N LEU A 34 16.23 -68.87 30.60
CA LEU A 34 15.89 -67.56 30.01
C LEU A 34 14.40 -67.27 30.23
N ARG A 35 14.06 -66.61 31.35
CA ARG A 35 12.79 -65.88 31.44
C ARG A 35 12.91 -64.59 30.65
N ARG A 36 11.92 -64.30 29.82
CA ARG A 36 11.84 -63.07 29.02
C ARG A 36 11.46 -61.92 29.94
N ASP A 37 12.45 -61.28 30.53
CA ASP A 37 12.23 -60.12 31.37
C ASP A 37 11.96 -58.87 30.51
N TYR A 38 10.79 -58.25 30.67
CA TYR A 38 10.43 -57.01 29.98
C TYR A 38 11.39 -55.85 30.32
N SER A 39 12.05 -55.90 31.48
CA SER A 39 13.11 -54.97 31.90
C SER A 39 14.37 -55.06 31.03
N ALA A 40 14.61 -56.18 30.34
CA ALA A 40 15.72 -56.29 29.38
C ALA A 40 15.49 -55.41 28.13
N SER A 41 14.22 -55.11 27.80
CA SER A 41 13.86 -54.21 26.69
C SER A 41 14.13 -52.73 27.04
N LEU A 42 14.03 -52.37 28.32
CA LEU A 42 14.37 -51.02 28.81
C LEU A 42 15.85 -50.67 28.61
N ARG A 43 16.71 -51.65 28.30
CA ARG A 43 18.13 -51.42 27.97
C ARG A 43 18.33 -50.56 26.72
N PHE A 44 17.36 -50.54 25.80
CA PHE A 44 17.41 -49.72 24.58
C PHE A 44 16.87 -48.30 24.79
N LEU A 45 16.14 -48.06 25.89
CA LEU A 45 15.50 -46.77 26.19
C LEU A 45 16.51 -45.60 26.32
N PRO A 46 17.66 -45.74 27.01
CA PRO A 46 18.62 -44.65 27.12
C PRO A 46 19.22 -44.23 25.78
N ASP A 47 19.49 -45.19 24.89
CA ASP A 47 20.03 -44.92 23.56
C ASP A 47 18.99 -44.22 22.65
N ILE A 48 17.70 -44.59 22.76
CA ILE A 48 16.60 -43.92 22.05
C ILE A 48 16.41 -42.49 22.55
N VAL A 49 16.38 -42.29 23.87
CA VAL A 49 16.18 -40.96 24.48
C VAL A 49 17.34 -40.02 24.13
N LEU A 50 18.58 -40.52 24.14
CA LEU A 50 19.75 -39.74 23.73
C LEU A 50 19.72 -39.41 22.23
N GLY A 51 19.29 -40.35 21.38
CA GLY A 51 19.11 -40.10 19.95
C GLY A 51 18.06 -39.02 19.68
N LEU A 52 16.95 -39.06 20.41
CA LEU A 52 15.85 -38.10 20.28
C LEU A 52 16.26 -36.70 20.78
N SER A 53 16.98 -36.61 21.91
CA SER A 53 17.44 -35.33 22.45
C SER A 53 18.44 -34.65 21.51
N LEU A 54 19.34 -35.42 20.91
CA LEU A 54 20.29 -34.91 19.93
C LEU A 54 19.58 -34.44 18.65
N ALA A 55 18.58 -35.19 18.18
CA ALA A 55 17.79 -34.80 17.01
C ALA A 55 17.08 -33.46 17.23
N PHE A 56 16.43 -33.27 18.39
CA PHE A 56 15.79 -32.00 18.72
C PHE A 56 16.79 -30.85 18.92
N GLY A 57 17.94 -31.11 19.54
CA GLY A 57 19.01 -30.11 19.67
C GLY A 57 19.51 -29.61 18.32
N ILE A 58 19.60 -30.49 17.31
CA ILE A 58 20.02 -30.13 15.96
C ILE A 58 18.94 -29.33 15.22
N VAL A 59 17.66 -29.67 15.38
CA VAL A 59 16.55 -28.88 14.82
C VAL A 59 16.52 -27.47 15.41
N ALA A 60 16.76 -27.34 16.72
CA ALA A 60 16.85 -26.04 17.39
C ALA A 60 18.04 -25.21 16.87
N LEU A 61 19.22 -25.83 16.71
CA LEU A 61 20.42 -25.17 16.16
C LEU A 61 20.29 -24.83 14.68
N ALA A 62 19.58 -25.65 13.90
CA ALA A 62 19.30 -25.37 12.50
C ALA A 62 18.42 -24.13 12.33
N ARG A 63 17.78 -23.68 13.42
CA ARG A 63 16.99 -22.45 13.53
C ARG A 63 16.17 -22.24 12.26
N PRO A 64 15.19 -23.12 11.95
CA PRO A 64 14.41 -23.01 10.73
C PRO A 64 13.68 -21.67 10.73
N GLN A 65 14.24 -20.70 10.02
CA GLN A 65 13.64 -19.40 9.82
C GLN A 65 12.88 -19.46 8.49
N ARG A 66 11.58 -19.15 8.55
CA ARG A 66 10.79 -18.90 7.36
C ARG A 66 11.14 -17.48 6.93
N THR A 67 12.04 -17.34 5.96
CA THR A 67 12.29 -16.04 5.34
C THR A 67 11.10 -15.74 4.43
N ASP A 68 10.23 -14.83 4.86
CA ASP A 68 9.30 -14.16 3.96
C ASP A 68 10.14 -13.30 3.02
N GLU A 69 10.53 -13.86 1.89
CA GLU A 69 11.02 -13.08 0.77
C GLU A 69 9.84 -12.22 0.29
N ARG A 70 9.73 -11.00 0.86
CA ARG A 70 8.93 -9.94 0.27
C ARG A 70 9.52 -9.69 -1.10
N VAL A 71 8.92 -10.32 -2.11
CA VAL A 71 9.16 -10.01 -3.52
C VAL A 71 8.97 -8.50 -3.64
N VAL A 72 10.08 -7.78 -3.75
CA VAL A 72 10.07 -6.36 -4.06
C VAL A 72 9.60 -6.31 -5.50
N GLN A 73 8.27 -6.27 -5.69
CA GLN A 73 7.72 -6.01 -6.99
C GLN A 73 8.25 -4.63 -7.38
N THR A 74 9.19 -4.61 -8.31
CA THR A 74 9.65 -3.44 -9.06
C THR A 74 8.52 -2.93 -9.96
N GLY A 75 7.33 -2.73 -9.39
CA GLY A 75 6.34 -1.81 -9.91
C GLY A 75 6.85 -0.42 -9.59
N GLN A 76 6.83 0.47 -10.58
CA GLN A 76 6.92 1.91 -10.31
C GLN A 76 5.63 2.32 -9.59
N GLY A 77 5.51 1.94 -8.32
CA GLY A 77 4.37 2.27 -7.48
C GLY A 77 4.22 3.78 -7.42
N ILE A 78 2.98 4.22 -7.54
CA ILE A 78 2.61 5.63 -7.41
C ILE A 78 2.41 5.91 -5.91
N ASP A 79 2.77 7.11 -5.49
CA ASP A 79 2.41 7.56 -4.15
C ASP A 79 1.11 8.33 -4.22
N ILE A 80 0.11 7.84 -3.50
CA ILE A 80 -1.24 8.37 -3.51
C ILE A 80 -1.59 8.79 -2.09
N LEU A 81 -2.07 10.02 -1.93
CA LEU A 81 -2.63 10.50 -0.68
C LEU A 81 -4.14 10.71 -0.84
N LEU A 82 -4.92 9.99 -0.04
CA LEU A 82 -6.37 10.15 0.06
C LEU A 82 -6.67 11.22 1.10
N LEU A 83 -7.39 12.26 0.71
CA LEU A 83 -7.87 13.31 1.59
C LEU A 83 -9.38 13.14 1.72
N VAL A 84 -9.85 12.79 2.91
CA VAL A 84 -11.27 12.54 3.18
C VAL A 84 -11.81 13.62 4.10
N ASP A 85 -12.88 14.26 3.64
CA ASP A 85 -13.66 15.23 4.41
C ASP A 85 -14.53 14.52 5.47
N VAL A 86 -14.45 14.99 6.71
CA VAL A 86 -15.26 14.51 7.86
C VAL A 86 -16.02 15.64 8.55
N SER A 87 -16.21 16.76 7.86
CA SER A 87 -17.03 17.89 8.33
C SER A 87 -18.50 17.50 8.50
N SER A 88 -19.26 18.32 9.23
CA SER A 88 -20.68 18.07 9.52
C SER A 88 -21.55 17.93 8.25
N SER A 89 -21.17 18.55 7.12
CA SER A 89 -21.91 18.43 5.86
C SER A 89 -21.81 17.02 5.24
N MET A 90 -20.86 16.21 5.67
CA MET A 90 -20.70 14.82 5.26
C MET A 90 -21.66 13.85 5.98
N GLU A 91 -22.45 14.34 6.94
CA GLU A 91 -23.54 13.61 7.58
C GLU A 91 -24.80 13.50 6.70
N LEU A 92 -24.94 14.39 5.71
CA LEU A 92 -26.11 14.46 4.84
C LEU A 92 -26.40 13.13 4.13
N GLN A 93 -27.69 12.82 3.97
CA GLN A 93 -28.18 11.54 3.45
C GLN A 93 -28.67 11.60 2.00
N ASP A 94 -28.13 12.50 1.16
CA ASP A 94 -28.39 12.43 -0.30
C ASP A 94 -27.87 11.14 -0.93
N LEU A 95 -26.75 10.65 -0.42
CA LEU A 95 -26.16 9.37 -0.76
C LEU A 95 -26.43 8.38 0.38
N ARG A 96 -26.90 7.18 0.07
CA ARG A 96 -27.18 6.17 1.09
C ARG A 96 -25.90 5.46 1.55
N PRO A 97 -25.68 5.28 2.86
CA PRO A 97 -26.51 5.76 3.98
C PRO A 97 -26.27 7.24 4.34
N ASN A 98 -25.05 7.76 4.21
CA ASN A 98 -24.72 9.19 4.23
C ASN A 98 -23.51 9.46 3.31
N ARG A 99 -23.12 10.74 3.11
CA ARG A 99 -21.97 11.10 2.26
C ARG A 99 -20.65 10.53 2.78
N LEU A 100 -20.40 10.54 4.08
CA LEU A 100 -19.17 9.99 4.66
C LEU A 100 -19.03 8.48 4.40
N GLU A 101 -20.09 7.71 4.59
CA GLU A 101 -20.12 6.26 4.33
C GLU A 101 -20.00 5.96 2.83
N ALA A 102 -20.55 6.82 1.97
CA ALA A 102 -20.29 6.74 0.54
C ALA A 102 -18.81 7.03 0.21
N ALA A 103 -18.21 8.05 0.83
CA ALA A 103 -16.79 8.38 0.69
C ALA A 103 -15.89 7.21 1.13
N LYS A 104 -16.17 6.63 2.30
CA LYS A 104 -15.46 5.45 2.82
C LYS A 104 -15.53 4.27 1.87
N ARG A 105 -16.69 4.04 1.25
CA ARG A 105 -16.90 2.95 0.29
C ARG A 105 -16.06 3.16 -0.97
N VAL A 106 -16.11 4.35 -1.57
CA VAL A 106 -15.31 4.70 -2.75
C VAL A 106 -13.81 4.64 -2.44
N ALA A 107 -13.40 5.15 -1.28
CA ALA A 107 -12.00 5.09 -0.84
C ALA A 107 -11.53 3.64 -0.63
N ARG A 108 -12.37 2.78 -0.03
CA ARG A 108 -12.08 1.36 0.16
C ARG A 108 -11.96 0.62 -1.16
N GLU A 109 -12.91 0.81 -2.07
CA GLU A 109 -12.86 0.21 -3.41
C GLU A 109 -11.62 0.67 -4.19
N PHE A 110 -11.24 1.95 -4.03
CA PHE A 110 -10.00 2.48 -4.60
C PHE A 110 -8.76 1.78 -4.03
N VAL A 111 -8.67 1.61 -2.71
CA VAL A 111 -7.56 0.90 -2.05
C VAL A 111 -7.50 -0.56 -2.49
N ASP A 112 -8.63 -1.24 -2.55
CA ASP A 112 -8.74 -2.66 -2.91
C ASP A 112 -8.40 -2.93 -4.38
N GLY A 113 -8.66 -1.94 -5.26
CA GLY A 113 -8.32 -2.01 -6.69
C GLY A 113 -6.84 -1.77 -7.00
N ARG A 114 -5.97 -1.61 -6.00
CA ARG A 114 -4.54 -1.32 -6.18
C ARG A 114 -3.67 -2.48 -5.72
N SER A 115 -2.57 -2.68 -6.43
CA SER A 115 -1.52 -3.63 -6.04
C SER A 115 -0.15 -3.00 -6.27
N GLY A 116 0.62 -2.85 -5.19
CA GLY A 116 1.99 -2.31 -5.21
C GLY A 116 2.13 -0.78 -5.12
N ASP A 117 1.02 -0.03 -5.07
CA ASP A 117 1.03 1.43 -4.82
C ASP A 117 1.13 1.74 -3.33
N ARG A 118 1.79 2.85 -2.98
CA ARG A 118 1.83 3.36 -1.59
C ARG A 118 0.72 4.36 -1.40
N ILE A 119 -0.16 4.08 -0.44
CA ILE A 119 -1.32 4.93 -0.17
C ILE A 119 -1.19 5.48 1.26
N GLY A 120 -1.49 6.75 1.43
CA GLY A 120 -1.63 7.40 2.73
C GLY A 120 -3.01 8.01 2.88
N LEU A 121 -3.39 8.30 4.12
CA LEU A 121 -4.71 8.84 4.46
C LEU A 121 -4.55 10.12 5.28
N VAL A 122 -5.20 11.18 4.81
CA VAL A 122 -5.36 12.46 5.48
C VAL A 122 -6.84 12.68 5.70
N VAL A 123 -7.18 13.13 6.89
CA VAL A 123 -8.55 13.43 7.30
C VAL A 123 -8.62 14.91 7.60
N PHE A 124 -9.69 15.57 7.14
CA PHE A 124 -9.83 16.99 7.36
C PHE A 124 -11.29 17.41 7.60
N ALA A 125 -11.43 18.49 8.36
CA ALA A 125 -12.63 19.28 8.59
C ALA A 125 -12.16 20.73 8.74
N GLY A 126 -12.38 21.41 9.87
CA GLY A 126 -11.82 22.74 10.13
C GLY A 126 -10.28 22.76 10.20
N ASP A 127 -9.69 21.63 10.57
CA ASP A 127 -8.25 21.35 10.53
C ASP A 127 -7.95 20.09 9.71
N ALA A 128 -6.68 19.82 9.42
CA ALA A 128 -6.27 18.63 8.66
C ALA A 128 -5.12 17.87 9.34
N TYR A 129 -5.25 16.55 9.43
CA TYR A 129 -4.27 15.68 10.07
C TYR A 129 -3.99 14.42 9.23
N SER A 130 -2.74 13.94 9.28
CA SER A 130 -2.34 12.70 8.60
C SER A 130 -2.66 11.51 9.49
N MET A 131 -3.63 10.69 9.11
CA MET A 131 -4.04 9.51 9.85
C MET A 131 -3.15 8.30 9.57
N ALA A 132 -2.78 8.10 8.31
CA ALA A 132 -1.84 7.06 7.91
C ALA A 132 -0.72 7.64 7.02
N PRO A 133 0.56 7.30 7.30
CA PRO A 133 1.65 7.62 6.40
C PRO A 133 1.54 6.79 5.09
N LEU A 134 2.34 7.15 4.09
CA LEU A 134 2.44 6.40 2.83
C LEU A 134 2.92 4.97 3.10
N THR A 135 2.04 3.99 2.94
CA THR A 135 2.30 2.58 3.23
C THR A 135 1.76 1.68 2.13
N THR A 136 2.30 0.47 2.03
CA THR A 136 1.74 -0.63 1.22
C THR A 136 0.85 -1.56 2.05
N ASP A 137 0.61 -1.22 3.32
CA ASP A 137 -0.27 -1.97 4.20
C ASP A 137 -1.73 -1.55 3.95
N TYR A 138 -2.39 -2.31 3.09
CA TYR A 138 -3.79 -2.05 2.72
C TYR A 138 -4.78 -2.42 3.83
N GLU A 139 -4.40 -3.32 4.74
CA GLU A 139 -5.25 -3.73 5.87
C GLU A 139 -5.35 -2.59 6.88
N LEU A 140 -4.21 -1.99 7.25
CA LEU A 140 -4.16 -0.80 8.09
C LEU A 140 -4.98 0.36 7.50
N LEU A 141 -4.90 0.57 6.18
CA LEU A 141 -5.68 1.62 5.52
C LEU A 141 -7.17 1.34 5.57
N ARG A 142 -7.59 0.08 5.42
CA ARG A 142 -8.99 -0.33 5.49
C ARG A 142 -9.57 -0.12 6.90
N GLU A 143 -8.80 -0.47 7.92
CA GLU A 143 -9.16 -0.23 9.33
C GLU A 143 -9.30 1.26 9.61
N ASN A 144 -8.32 2.07 9.20
CA ASN A 144 -8.36 3.52 9.39
C ASN A 144 -9.56 4.15 8.68
N LEU A 145 -9.83 3.77 7.42
CA LEU A 145 -11.02 4.23 6.68
C LEU A 145 -12.33 3.84 7.37
N GLN A 146 -12.39 2.64 7.96
CA GLN A 146 -13.57 2.19 8.69
C GLN A 146 -13.77 2.97 10.00
N SER A 147 -12.68 3.32 10.68
CA SER A 147 -12.72 4.09 11.92
C SER A 147 -13.07 5.57 11.75
N LEU A 148 -13.11 6.10 10.52
CA LEU A 148 -13.46 7.51 10.30
C LEU A 148 -14.87 7.80 10.84
N GLN A 149 -15.01 8.82 11.64
CA GLN A 149 -16.31 9.25 12.18
C GLN A 149 -16.45 10.76 12.04
N LEU A 150 -17.69 11.22 12.00
CA LEU A 150 -18.00 12.64 12.09
C LEU A 150 -17.56 13.15 13.47
N GLY A 151 -17.12 14.41 13.54
CA GLY A 151 -16.69 15.02 14.82
C GLY A 151 -15.37 14.49 15.40
N MET A 152 -14.60 13.69 14.67
CA MET A 152 -13.23 13.32 15.09
C MET A 152 -12.28 14.53 15.18
N ILE A 153 -12.60 15.61 14.48
CA ILE A 153 -11.88 16.88 14.53
C ILE A 153 -12.77 17.87 15.27
N ALA A 154 -12.25 18.46 16.36
CA ALA A 154 -13.03 19.35 17.22
C ALA A 154 -13.44 20.66 16.53
N ASN A 155 -12.65 21.12 15.56
CA ASN A 155 -12.92 22.31 14.78
C ASN A 155 -13.82 21.96 13.57
N ASP A 156 -15.05 22.47 13.57
CA ASP A 156 -15.99 22.26 12.47
C ASP A 156 -15.69 23.19 11.28
N GLY A 157 -16.21 22.84 10.12
CA GLY A 157 -15.96 23.48 8.83
C GLY A 157 -15.10 22.62 7.92
N THR A 158 -14.67 23.21 6.81
CA THR A 158 -13.97 22.50 5.73
C THR A 158 -12.78 23.33 5.26
N ALA A 159 -11.58 22.89 5.62
CA ALA A 159 -10.30 23.53 5.34
C ALA A 159 -9.52 22.80 4.24
N ILE A 160 -10.02 22.93 3.00
CA ILE A 160 -9.46 22.24 1.82
C ILE A 160 -8.02 22.67 1.56
N GLY A 161 -7.72 23.97 1.67
CA GLY A 161 -6.38 24.48 1.44
C GLY A 161 -5.37 23.93 2.45
N THR A 162 -5.73 23.89 3.74
CA THR A 162 -4.90 23.29 4.79
C THR A 162 -4.65 21.80 4.52
N ALA A 163 -5.69 21.05 4.14
CA ALA A 163 -5.57 19.64 3.80
C ALA A 163 -4.61 19.39 2.62
N LEU A 164 -4.72 20.20 1.55
CA LEU A 164 -3.79 20.16 0.42
C LEU A 164 -2.36 20.54 0.82
N GLY A 165 -2.18 21.48 1.75
CA GLY A 165 -0.89 21.84 2.32
C GLY A 165 -0.23 20.68 3.06
N VAL A 166 -0.99 20.01 3.95
CA VAL A 166 -0.54 18.80 4.65
C VAL A 166 -0.19 17.70 3.66
N ALA A 167 -1.02 17.49 2.64
CA ALA A 167 -0.78 16.48 1.62
C ALA A 167 0.48 16.74 0.80
N THR A 168 0.67 17.99 0.38
CA THR A 168 1.87 18.43 -0.35
C THR A 168 3.12 18.25 0.50
N ASN A 169 3.05 18.57 1.79
CA ASN A 169 4.17 18.37 2.71
C ASN A 169 4.52 16.88 2.85
N ARG A 170 3.52 15.99 2.93
CA ARG A 170 3.73 14.54 3.01
C ARG A 170 4.29 13.94 1.73
N LEU A 171 3.88 14.45 0.57
CA LEU A 171 4.34 13.97 -0.73
C LEU A 171 5.68 14.58 -1.16
N ARG A 172 6.08 15.73 -0.60
CA ARG A 172 7.33 16.42 -0.94
C ARG A 172 8.54 15.49 -0.81
N ASP A 173 8.66 14.82 0.34
CA ASP A 173 9.81 13.96 0.67
C ASP A 173 9.77 12.59 0.00
N SER A 174 8.70 12.27 -0.73
CA SER A 174 8.63 11.02 -1.46
C SER A 174 9.61 10.97 -2.64
N ARG A 175 10.29 9.83 -2.77
CA ARG A 175 11.17 9.46 -3.89
C ARG A 175 10.43 8.93 -5.12
N SER A 176 9.10 8.78 -5.08
CA SER A 176 8.33 8.26 -6.21
C SER A 176 8.30 9.25 -7.38
N ARG A 177 8.29 8.72 -8.61
CA ARG A 177 8.24 9.53 -9.83
C ARG A 177 6.87 10.19 -10.04
N THR A 178 5.81 9.55 -9.57
CA THR A 178 4.44 10.03 -9.70
C THR A 178 3.84 10.20 -8.31
N LYS A 179 3.35 11.42 -8.04
CA LYS A 179 2.73 11.82 -6.77
C LYS A 179 1.31 12.29 -7.05
N VAL A 180 0.35 11.70 -6.36
CA VAL A 180 -1.07 11.95 -6.57
C VAL A 180 -1.74 12.25 -5.24
N CYS A 181 -2.62 13.25 -5.26
CA CYS A 181 -3.51 13.63 -4.17
C CYS A 181 -4.95 13.47 -4.67
N ILE A 182 -5.78 12.74 -3.93
CA ILE A 182 -7.21 12.54 -4.25
C ILE A 182 -8.01 13.17 -3.11
N LEU A 183 -8.73 14.23 -3.43
CA LEU A 183 -9.60 14.96 -2.50
C LEU A 183 -11.04 14.45 -2.62
N ILE A 184 -11.64 14.04 -1.51
CA ILE A 184 -13.04 13.59 -1.44
C ILE A 184 -13.78 14.54 -0.48
N SER A 185 -14.68 15.36 -1.03
CA SER A 185 -15.42 16.40 -0.28
C SER A 185 -16.70 16.78 -1.01
N ASP A 186 -17.60 17.49 -0.35
CA ASP A 186 -18.76 18.12 -0.99
C ASP A 186 -18.41 19.45 -1.69
N GLY A 187 -17.20 19.97 -1.49
CA GLY A 187 -16.59 21.03 -2.29
C GLY A 187 -16.74 22.44 -1.74
N GLU A 188 -17.28 22.61 -0.53
CA GLU A 188 -17.35 23.93 0.12
C GLU A 188 -16.11 24.13 0.99
N ASN A 189 -15.45 25.30 0.89
CA ASN A 189 -14.35 25.67 1.78
C ASN A 189 -14.82 26.78 2.72
N THR A 190 -15.02 26.42 3.98
CA THR A 190 -15.61 27.29 5.01
C THR A 190 -14.62 27.68 6.11
N ALA A 191 -13.46 27.01 6.15
CA ALA A 191 -12.45 27.19 7.18
C ALA A 191 -11.02 27.17 6.60
N GLY A 192 -10.05 27.43 7.47
CA GLY A 192 -8.62 27.40 7.16
C GLY A 192 -8.04 28.73 6.69
N ASN A 193 -6.75 28.93 6.98
CA ASN A 193 -6.02 30.16 6.64
C ASN A 193 -5.43 30.15 5.23
N LEU A 194 -5.49 29.00 4.54
CA LEU A 194 -4.92 28.82 3.22
C LEU A 194 -6.02 28.67 2.18
N ASP A 195 -5.99 29.53 1.18
CA ASP A 195 -6.92 29.47 0.05
C ASP A 195 -6.70 28.17 -0.77
N PRO A 196 -7.77 27.42 -1.13
CA PRO A 196 -7.65 26.16 -1.87
C PRO A 196 -6.96 26.29 -3.22
N LEU A 197 -7.17 27.39 -3.94
CA LEU A 197 -6.57 27.60 -5.26
C LEU A 197 -5.06 27.84 -5.13
N THR A 198 -4.67 28.63 -4.13
CA THR A 198 -3.26 28.86 -3.79
C THR A 198 -2.57 27.55 -3.35
N ALA A 199 -3.24 26.74 -2.53
CA ALA A 199 -2.71 25.42 -2.13
C ALA A 199 -2.55 24.48 -3.33
N ALA A 200 -3.48 24.50 -4.30
CA ALA A 200 -3.40 23.70 -5.51
C ALA A 200 -2.23 24.12 -6.42
N GLN A 201 -1.97 25.43 -6.53
CA GLN A 201 -0.79 25.94 -7.26
C GLN A 201 0.52 25.49 -6.61
N LEU A 202 0.58 25.54 -5.27
CA LEU A 202 1.73 25.06 -4.52
C LEU A 202 1.97 23.56 -4.76
N ALA A 203 0.92 22.75 -4.69
CA ALA A 203 0.99 21.32 -4.96
C ALA A 203 1.51 21.02 -6.39
N HIS A 204 1.02 21.76 -7.38
CA HIS A 204 1.47 21.65 -8.76
C HIS A 204 2.96 21.98 -8.91
N ALA A 205 3.45 23.02 -8.22
CA ALA A 205 4.87 23.38 -8.21
C ALA A 205 5.77 22.25 -7.65
N PHE A 206 5.26 21.43 -6.72
CA PHE A 206 5.96 20.23 -6.21
C PHE A 206 5.73 18.97 -7.05
N GLY A 207 5.07 19.08 -8.21
CA GLY A 207 4.79 17.95 -9.11
C GLY A 207 3.72 17.00 -8.58
N VAL A 208 2.88 17.44 -7.63
CA VAL A 208 1.75 16.68 -7.11
C VAL A 208 0.53 16.91 -8.01
N LYS A 209 -0.06 15.82 -8.50
CA LYS A 209 -1.30 15.85 -9.28
C LYS A 209 -2.49 15.77 -8.33
N ILE A 210 -3.43 16.71 -8.44
CA ILE A 210 -4.65 16.71 -7.62
C ILE A 210 -5.82 16.20 -8.46
N TYR A 211 -6.55 15.23 -7.94
CA TYR A 211 -7.86 14.80 -8.43
C TYR A 211 -8.90 15.06 -7.35
N THR A 212 -10.09 15.51 -7.75
CA THR A 212 -11.18 15.80 -6.82
C THR A 212 -12.37 14.92 -7.13
N ILE A 213 -13.00 14.41 -6.07
CA ILE A 213 -14.22 13.61 -6.10
C ILE A 213 -15.26 14.38 -5.29
N GLY A 214 -16.18 15.02 -6.02
CA GLY A 214 -17.29 15.74 -5.42
C GLY A 214 -18.40 14.80 -4.99
N LEU A 215 -18.82 14.88 -3.73
CA LEU A 215 -19.96 14.13 -3.21
C LEU A 215 -21.17 15.05 -3.00
N GLY A 216 -22.34 14.56 -3.41
CA GLY A 216 -23.62 15.20 -3.15
C GLY A 216 -24.60 15.08 -4.30
N LYS A 217 -25.88 15.37 -4.03
CA LYS A 217 -26.93 15.54 -5.04
C LYS A 217 -27.39 17.00 -5.09
N ASP A 218 -27.78 17.45 -6.27
CA ASP A 218 -28.42 18.75 -6.45
C ASP A 218 -29.84 18.71 -5.87
N GLY A 219 -30.21 19.67 -5.02
CA GLY A 219 -31.56 19.82 -4.45
C GLY A 219 -31.63 19.84 -2.92
N TYR A 220 -32.85 19.78 -2.37
CA TYR A 220 -33.10 19.68 -0.93
C TYR A 220 -32.75 18.29 -0.43
N VAL A 221 -31.97 18.22 0.65
CA VAL A 221 -31.52 16.95 1.23
C VAL A 221 -32.11 16.75 2.62
N PRO A 222 -32.65 15.56 2.93
CA PRO A 222 -33.15 15.27 4.27
C PRO A 222 -31.98 15.26 5.27
N TYR A 223 -32.16 15.98 6.38
CA TYR A 223 -31.23 16.13 7.49
C TYR A 223 -32.01 16.01 8.80
N GLY A 224 -31.96 14.84 9.45
CA GLY A 224 -32.62 14.62 10.75
C GLY A 224 -34.15 14.72 10.74
N GLN A 225 -34.74 14.79 11.94
CA GLN A 225 -36.16 15.06 12.16
C GLN A 225 -36.29 16.36 12.98
N ASP A 226 -37.29 17.18 12.65
CA ASP A 226 -37.65 18.34 13.46
C ASP A 226 -38.33 17.92 14.78
N GLU A 227 -38.55 18.87 15.69
CA GLU A 227 -39.23 18.64 16.98
C GLU A 227 -40.64 18.03 16.83
N THR A 228 -41.20 18.08 15.60
CA THR A 228 -42.51 17.51 15.24
C THR A 228 -42.43 16.15 14.52
N GLY A 229 -41.23 15.55 14.41
CA GLY A 229 -41.03 14.22 13.80
C GLY A 229 -41.09 14.21 12.27
N ARG A 230 -41.12 15.37 11.60
CA ARG A 230 -41.04 15.48 10.14
C ARG A 230 -39.56 15.50 9.73
N PRO A 231 -39.20 14.95 8.55
CA PRO A 231 -37.83 15.03 8.07
C PRO A 231 -37.46 16.49 7.81
N ALA A 232 -36.51 17.03 8.58
CA ALA A 232 -35.97 18.35 8.32
C ALA A 232 -35.14 18.30 7.02
N THR A 233 -35.11 19.39 6.27
CA THR A 233 -34.38 19.45 4.99
C THR A 233 -33.35 20.55 5.03
N TRP A 234 -32.13 20.24 4.58
CA TRP A 234 -31.06 21.20 4.41
C TRP A 234 -30.95 21.55 2.92
N LYS A 235 -30.72 22.84 2.63
CA LYS A 235 -30.47 23.33 1.28
C LYS A 235 -29.00 23.75 1.20
N PRO A 236 -28.18 23.16 0.31
CA PRO A 236 -26.82 23.64 0.10
C PRO A 236 -26.81 25.10 -0.33
N ALA A 237 -25.89 25.87 0.25
CA ALA A 237 -25.73 27.31 -0.01
C ALA A 237 -25.33 27.58 -1.48
N SER A 238 -24.67 26.61 -2.12
CA SER A 238 -24.35 26.65 -3.54
C SER A 238 -25.24 25.71 -4.35
N THR A 239 -26.09 26.29 -5.23
CA THR A 239 -26.68 25.52 -6.33
C THR A 239 -25.51 25.23 -7.28
N LYS A 240 -24.97 24.01 -7.25
CA LYS A 240 -23.86 23.63 -8.13
C LYS A 240 -24.33 23.85 -9.56
N GLN A 241 -23.59 24.67 -10.30
CA GLN A 241 -23.83 24.88 -11.71
C GLN A 241 -23.66 23.51 -12.39
N PRO A 242 -24.63 23.02 -13.18
CA PRO A 242 -24.48 21.74 -13.87
C PRO A 242 -23.16 21.78 -14.62
N CYS A 243 -22.37 20.70 -14.55
CA CYS A 243 -21.06 20.60 -15.19
C CYS A 243 -21.19 21.05 -16.65
N GLY A 244 -20.91 22.33 -16.90
CA GLY A 244 -20.90 22.90 -18.22
C GLY A 244 -19.84 22.15 -18.99
N ASN A 245 -20.16 21.77 -20.23
CA ASN A 245 -19.26 21.07 -21.15
C ASN A 245 -17.83 21.54 -20.93
N TRP A 246 -17.02 20.67 -20.31
CA TRP A 246 -15.60 20.90 -20.11
C TRP A 246 -15.02 21.35 -21.46
N PRO A 247 -14.34 22.51 -21.55
CA PRO A 247 -13.57 22.78 -22.74
C PRO A 247 -12.62 21.59 -22.88
N ARG A 248 -12.71 20.93 -24.06
CA ARG A 248 -11.81 19.84 -24.44
C ARG A 248 -10.40 20.21 -23.99
N PRO A 249 -9.61 19.27 -23.45
CA PRO A 249 -8.28 19.58 -22.95
C PRO A 249 -7.58 20.43 -24.01
N LEU A 250 -7.23 21.66 -23.62
CA LEU A 250 -6.41 22.56 -24.40
C LEU A 250 -5.33 21.69 -25.01
N LYS A 251 -5.34 21.56 -26.35
CA LYS A 251 -4.23 20.95 -27.07
C LYS A 251 -3.01 21.73 -26.60
N ALA A 252 -2.25 21.14 -25.68
CA ALA A 252 -0.92 21.59 -25.41
C ALA A 252 -0.22 21.47 -26.75
N SER A 253 -0.05 22.60 -27.43
CA SER A 253 0.93 22.75 -28.48
C SER A 253 2.25 22.49 -27.80
N PHE A 254 2.66 21.23 -27.77
CA PHE A 254 4.05 20.86 -27.58
C PHE A 254 4.80 21.52 -28.74
N SER A 255 5.28 22.74 -28.52
CA SER A 255 6.46 23.23 -29.22
C SER A 255 7.54 22.19 -28.93
N ALA A 256 8.04 21.57 -30.00
CA ALA A 256 9.14 20.62 -29.95
C ALA A 256 10.28 21.15 -29.05
N PRO A 257 11.03 20.26 -28.37
CA PRO A 257 12.19 20.69 -27.60
C PRO A 257 13.12 21.53 -28.51
N PRO A 258 13.75 22.60 -27.99
CA PRO A 258 14.67 23.38 -28.79
C PRO A 258 15.78 22.46 -29.29
N THR A 259 15.84 22.33 -30.62
CA THR A 259 16.94 21.72 -31.33
C THR A 259 18.20 22.46 -30.91
N ILE A 260 19.16 21.76 -30.31
CA ILE A 260 20.50 22.29 -30.06
C ILE A 260 21.10 22.60 -31.44
N THR A 261 21.05 23.86 -31.86
CA THR A 261 21.82 24.37 -32.98
C THR A 261 23.29 24.45 -32.57
N PRO A 262 24.22 23.83 -33.30
CA PRO A 262 25.64 24.06 -33.09
C PRO A 262 25.98 25.48 -33.58
N CYS A 263 26.71 26.21 -32.74
CA CYS A 263 27.22 27.55 -33.02
C CYS A 263 28.15 27.50 -34.25
N ALA A 264 27.80 28.21 -35.32
CA ALA A 264 28.67 28.40 -36.47
C ALA A 264 29.47 29.70 -36.29
N THR A 265 30.74 29.56 -35.91
CA THR A 265 31.88 30.37 -36.41
C THR A 265 33.18 29.83 -35.78
N CYS A 266 33.89 28.97 -36.50
CA CYS A 266 35.36 29.00 -36.59
C CYS A 266 35.82 28.15 -37.78
N SER A 267 36.85 28.68 -38.44
CA SER A 267 37.39 28.29 -39.74
C SER A 267 38.29 27.05 -39.70
N ALA A 268 38.37 26.38 -40.86
CA ALA A 268 39.44 25.52 -41.39
C ALA A 268 39.68 24.11 -40.80
N ALA A 269 39.46 23.10 -41.65
CA ALA A 269 40.47 22.18 -42.20
C ALA A 269 39.90 20.77 -42.48
N SER A 270 40.33 20.20 -43.61
CA SER A 270 40.12 18.84 -44.14
C SER A 270 40.15 17.72 -43.09
N THR A 271 39.47 16.57 -43.23
CA THR A 271 39.75 15.48 -44.19
C THR A 271 38.70 14.35 -44.04
N SER A 272 38.55 13.51 -45.08
CA SER A 272 37.70 12.31 -45.28
C SER A 272 37.31 11.46 -44.06
N THR A 273 36.16 10.75 -44.05
CA THR A 273 35.94 9.37 -44.60
C THR A 273 34.54 8.79 -44.26
N LYS A 274 33.88 8.19 -45.28
CA LYS A 274 32.90 7.06 -45.32
C LYS A 274 31.80 6.82 -44.23
N SER A 275 30.54 6.90 -44.68
CA SER A 275 29.55 5.79 -44.84
C SER A 275 29.13 4.92 -43.64
N ARG A 276 27.86 5.00 -43.19
CA ARG A 276 26.79 4.00 -43.48
C ARG A 276 25.40 4.38 -42.92
N LYS A 277 24.38 3.89 -43.63
CA LYS A 277 22.92 4.15 -43.58
C LYS A 277 22.16 3.41 -42.46
N SER A 278 20.99 3.99 -42.10
CA SER A 278 19.65 3.43 -41.77
C SER A 278 19.54 2.15 -40.91
N SER A 279 18.63 1.99 -39.94
CA SER A 279 17.18 2.23 -40.01
C SER A 279 16.50 2.01 -38.64
N ARG A 280 15.51 2.84 -38.30
CA ARG A 280 14.34 2.58 -37.44
C ARG A 280 13.09 2.59 -38.37
N PRO A 281 11.82 2.32 -37.96
CA PRO A 281 11.25 2.18 -36.60
C PRO A 281 10.18 1.06 -36.41
N ALA A 282 9.70 0.86 -35.18
CA ALA A 282 8.26 0.68 -34.88
C ALA A 282 8.00 0.88 -33.37
N THR A 283 7.18 1.87 -33.05
CA THR A 283 6.81 2.29 -31.70
C THR A 283 5.41 1.76 -31.39
N ALA A 284 5.26 0.93 -30.35
CA ALA A 284 3.96 0.48 -29.85
C ALA A 284 3.43 1.46 -28.79
N THR A 285 2.21 1.95 -28.99
CA THR A 285 1.46 2.84 -28.10
C THR A 285 0.82 2.08 -26.92
N PRO A 286 0.75 2.63 -25.69
CA PRO A 286 -0.06 2.06 -24.62
C PRO A 286 -1.52 2.51 -24.73
N LYS A 287 -2.46 1.58 -24.52
CA LYS A 287 -3.91 1.79 -24.49
C LYS A 287 -4.32 2.59 -23.25
N THR A 288 -5.09 3.66 -23.47
CA THR A 288 -5.82 4.43 -22.45
C THR A 288 -6.97 3.59 -21.89
N ILE A 289 -7.03 3.41 -20.58
CA ILE A 289 -8.18 2.82 -19.88
C ILE A 289 -9.16 3.95 -19.58
N THR A 290 -10.31 3.90 -20.24
CA THR A 290 -11.45 4.80 -20.07
C THR A 290 -12.16 4.50 -18.75
N GLY A 291 -12.60 5.55 -18.05
CA GLY A 291 -13.20 5.47 -16.71
C GLY A 291 -14.51 4.69 -16.67
N PHE A 292 -14.71 3.99 -15.54
CA PHE A 292 -15.99 3.43 -15.14
C PHE A 292 -16.88 4.53 -14.58
N ILE A 293 -18.06 4.69 -15.18
CA ILE A 293 -19.17 5.47 -14.64
C ILE A 293 -20.12 4.45 -14.01
N CYS A 294 -20.23 4.44 -12.68
CA CYS A 294 -21.31 3.75 -11.99
C CYS A 294 -22.58 4.60 -12.11
N SER A 295 -23.35 4.36 -13.17
CA SER A 295 -24.76 4.74 -13.22
C SER A 295 -25.56 3.63 -12.54
N GLY A 296 -26.14 3.90 -11.37
CA GLY A 296 -27.07 2.99 -10.71
C GLY A 296 -28.39 2.90 -11.50
N ALA A 297 -28.96 1.70 -11.51
CA ALA A 297 -30.40 1.48 -11.48
C ALA A 297 -30.78 1.14 -10.03
#